data_AF-T1C2M3-F1
#
_entry.id   AF-T1C2M3-F1
#
_cell.length_a   1.000
_cell.length_b   1.000
_cell.length_c   1.000
_cell.angle_alpha   90.00
_cell.angle_beta   90.00
_cell.angle_gamma   90.00
#
_symmetry.space_group_name_H-M   'P 1'
#
loop_
_entity.id
_entity.type
_entity.pdbx_description
1 polymer ?
#
loop_
_entity_poly.entity_id
_entity_poly.type
_entity_poly.pdbx_seq_one_letter_code
_entity_poly.pdbx_strand_id
1 'polypeptide(L)'
;MRFRSGTDKRQYPKLTEAEQTAYKKTLAFLIFLDSIQVDNLGALALYITAPEVVACLKTQTFFETIHAQSYDYLLTSVVDSLTRDEVYTMWKGDANLLTRNKFITDQYQEFIDNPNERAFLRSCMADYLLEGVYF
;
A
#
# COMPACT_ATOMS: atom_id res chain seq x y z
N MET A 1 -0.90 3.44 -19.13
CA MET A 1 -1.14 4.84 -18.70
C MET A 1 0.12 5.64 -18.99
N ARG A 2 0.05 6.85 -19.57
CA ARG A 2 1.24 7.65 -19.95
C ARG A 2 1.26 8.96 -19.16
N PHE A 3 1.86 8.91 -17.97
CA PHE A 3 2.08 10.10 -17.14
C PHE A 3 3.27 10.91 -17.67
N ARG A 4 3.23 12.24 -17.50
CA ARG A 4 4.34 13.15 -17.84
C ARG A 4 4.86 13.81 -16.56
N SER A 5 5.91 13.27 -15.97
CA SER A 5 6.53 13.74 -14.71
C SER A 5 7.67 14.76 -14.90
N GLY A 6 7.89 15.24 -16.12
CA GLY A 6 9.01 16.15 -16.42
C GLY A 6 8.94 17.51 -15.70
N THR A 7 7.74 17.95 -15.33
CA THR A 7 7.55 19.17 -14.52
C THR A 7 7.84 18.90 -13.05
N ASP A 8 7.32 17.81 -12.52
CA ASP A 8 7.48 17.38 -11.12
C ASP A 8 8.96 17.17 -10.77
N LYS A 9 9.73 16.56 -11.68
CA LYS A 9 11.19 16.41 -11.53
C LYS A 9 11.92 17.74 -11.31
N ARG A 10 11.44 18.83 -11.91
CA ARG A 10 12.02 20.18 -11.74
C ARG A 10 11.49 20.91 -10.51
N GLN A 11 10.34 20.51 -9.99
CA GLN A 11 9.70 21.15 -8.83
C GLN A 11 10.08 20.47 -7.53
N TYR A 12 10.29 19.15 -7.52
CA TYR A 12 10.62 18.39 -6.32
C TYR A 12 11.84 18.95 -5.56
N PRO A 13 12.96 19.34 -6.21
CA PRO A 13 14.09 19.94 -5.49
C PRO A 13 13.81 21.32 -4.89
N LYS A 14 12.69 21.96 -5.27
CA LYS A 14 12.27 23.27 -4.73
C LYS A 14 11.40 23.14 -3.49
N LEU A 15 10.99 21.93 -3.13
CA LEU A 15 10.29 21.65 -1.89
C LEU A 15 11.22 21.85 -0.71
N THR A 16 10.68 22.36 0.39
CA THR A 16 11.36 22.38 1.69
C THR A 16 11.71 20.96 2.15
N GLU A 17 12.69 20.83 3.04
CA GLU A 17 13.07 19.53 3.59
C GLU A 17 11.89 18.83 4.29
N ALA A 18 11.02 19.60 4.96
CA ALA A 18 9.83 19.09 5.61
C ALA A 18 8.82 18.52 4.59
N GLU A 19 8.59 19.20 3.47
CA GLU A 19 7.72 18.73 2.39
C GLU A 19 8.28 17.48 1.71
N GLN A 20 9.58 17.43 1.41
CA GLN A 20 10.21 16.24 0.86
C GLN A 20 10.14 15.05 1.83
N THR A 21 10.31 15.30 3.13
CA THR A 21 10.19 14.27 4.16
C THR A 21 8.76 13.73 4.25
N ALA A 22 7.76 14.61 4.26
CA ALA A 22 6.36 14.23 4.26
C ALA A 22 6.01 13.41 3.00
N TYR A 23 6.42 13.87 1.82
CA TYR A 23 6.22 13.17 0.55
C TYR A 23 6.78 11.75 0.59
N LYS A 24 8.04 11.59 1.02
CA LYS A 24 8.70 10.28 1.11
C LYS A 24 8.03 9.35 2.13
N LYS A 25 7.68 9.86 3.31
CA LYS A 25 7.01 9.06 4.37
C LYS A 25 5.62 8.60 3.94
N THR A 26 4.85 9.49 3.30
CA THR A 26 3.53 9.15 2.78
C THR A 26 3.65 8.07 1.72
N LEU A 27 4.53 8.22 0.72
CA LEU A 27 4.71 7.19 -0.29
C LEU A 27 5.21 5.85 0.28
N ALA A 28 6.14 5.87 1.23
CA ALA A 28 6.59 4.65 1.91
C ALA A 28 5.41 3.89 2.55
N PHE A 29 4.46 4.63 3.15
CA PHE A 29 3.28 4.06 3.76
C PHE A 29 2.28 3.53 2.72
N LEU A 30 1.96 4.31 1.69
CA LEU A 30 1.00 3.89 0.66
C LEU A 30 1.49 2.67 -0.14
N ILE A 31 2.79 2.65 -0.51
CA ILE A 31 3.42 1.49 -1.16
C ILE A 31 3.24 0.25 -0.31
N PHE A 32 3.41 0.36 1.01
CA PHE A 32 3.23 -0.76 1.92
C PHE A 32 1.77 -1.25 1.97
N LEU A 33 0.78 -0.33 2.04
CA LEU A 33 -0.64 -0.69 2.08
C LEU A 33 -1.07 -1.45 0.82
N ASP A 34 -0.76 -0.94 -0.37
CA ASP A 34 -1.11 -1.61 -1.63
C ASP A 34 -0.41 -2.96 -1.77
N SER A 35 0.82 -3.08 -1.27
CA SER A 35 1.58 -4.34 -1.34
C SER A 35 0.92 -5.46 -0.54
N ILE A 36 0.40 -5.17 0.66
CA ILE A 36 -0.24 -6.19 1.51
C ILE A 36 -1.67 -6.51 1.06
N GLN A 37 -2.35 -5.57 0.38
CA GLN A 37 -3.69 -5.79 -0.15
C GLN A 37 -3.73 -6.90 -1.21
N VAL A 38 -2.68 -6.99 -2.05
CA VAL A 38 -2.59 -8.05 -3.07
C VAL A 38 -2.71 -9.45 -2.45
N ASP A 39 -2.01 -9.68 -1.34
CA ASP A 39 -2.04 -10.97 -0.65
C ASP A 39 -3.34 -11.16 0.15
N ASN A 40 -3.82 -10.12 0.86
CA ASN A 40 -5.02 -10.22 1.69
C ASN A 40 -6.29 -10.47 0.86
N LEU A 41 -6.48 -9.75 -0.25
CA LEU A 41 -7.62 -9.96 -1.15
C LEU A 41 -7.60 -11.36 -1.75
N GLY A 42 -6.41 -11.89 -2.06
CA GLY A 42 -6.22 -13.26 -2.49
C GLY A 42 -6.67 -14.28 -1.42
N ALA A 43 -6.29 -14.05 -0.16
CA ALA A 43 -6.68 -14.90 0.96
C ALA A 43 -8.20 -14.88 1.20
N LEU A 44 -8.83 -13.71 1.18
CA LEU A 44 -10.29 -13.57 1.34
C LEU A 44 -11.06 -14.27 0.21
N ALA A 45 -10.60 -14.12 -1.03
CA ALA A 45 -11.26 -14.70 -2.21
C ALA A 45 -11.39 -16.23 -2.15
N LEU A 46 -10.52 -16.93 -1.39
CA LEU A 46 -10.60 -18.38 -1.22
C LEU A 46 -11.83 -18.84 -0.42
N TYR A 47 -12.41 -17.96 0.40
CA TYR A 47 -13.52 -18.28 1.29
C TYR A 47 -14.87 -17.70 0.83
N ILE A 48 -14.88 -16.97 -0.28
CA ILE A 48 -16.10 -16.40 -0.85
C ILE A 48 -16.69 -17.38 -1.87
N THR A 49 -17.95 -17.75 -1.66
CA THR A 49 -18.67 -18.71 -2.52
C THR A 49 -19.37 -18.06 -3.71
N ALA A 50 -19.56 -16.73 -3.70
CA ALA A 50 -20.16 -15.97 -4.78
C ALA A 50 -19.12 -15.65 -5.87
N PRO A 51 -19.19 -16.27 -7.07
CA PRO A 51 -18.16 -16.12 -8.10
C PRO A 51 -18.05 -14.68 -8.64
N GLU A 52 -19.15 -13.93 -8.67
CA GLU A 52 -19.17 -12.52 -9.06
C GLU A 52 -18.36 -11.64 -8.09
N VAL A 53 -18.41 -11.93 -6.79
CA VAL A 53 -17.62 -11.21 -5.77
C VAL A 53 -16.15 -11.57 -5.90
N VAL A 54 -15.82 -12.85 -6.12
CA VAL A 54 -14.44 -13.28 -6.39
C VAL A 54 -13.88 -12.61 -7.64
N ALA A 55 -14.69 -12.41 -8.69
CA ALA A 55 -14.28 -11.67 -9.88
C ALA A 55 -13.95 -10.20 -9.54
N CYS A 56 -14.78 -9.54 -8.73
CA CYS A 56 -14.50 -8.18 -8.26
C CYS A 56 -13.19 -8.09 -7.47
N LEU A 57 -12.94 -9.01 -6.52
CA LEU A 57 -11.69 -9.01 -5.75
C LEU A 57 -10.46 -9.21 -6.64
N LYS A 58 -10.53 -10.10 -7.63
CA LYS A 58 -9.42 -10.27 -8.60
C LYS A 58 -9.16 -9.02 -9.43
N THR A 59 -10.21 -8.32 -9.83
CA THR A 59 -10.08 -7.02 -10.49
C THR A 59 -9.48 -5.98 -9.57
N GLN A 60 -9.87 -5.95 -8.29
CA GLN A 60 -9.29 -5.06 -7.30
C GLN A 60 -7.79 -5.35 -7.10
N THR A 61 -7.40 -6.61 -6.90
CA THR A 61 -5.98 -7.02 -6.80
C THR A 61 -5.16 -6.57 -8.00
N PHE A 62 -5.74 -6.61 -9.22
CA PHE A 62 -5.08 -6.05 -10.40
C PHE A 62 -4.85 -4.55 -10.25
N PHE A 63 -5.84 -3.78 -9.79
CA PHE A 63 -5.68 -2.35 -9.56
C PHE A 63 -4.65 -2.03 -8.47
N GLU A 64 -4.59 -2.79 -7.37
CA GLU A 64 -3.55 -2.57 -6.33
C GLU A 64 -2.15 -2.80 -6.87
N THR A 65 -1.98 -3.78 -7.78
CA THR A 65 -0.70 -3.98 -8.47
C THR A 65 -0.34 -2.77 -9.33
N ILE A 66 -1.33 -2.17 -10.00
CA ILE A 66 -1.13 -0.93 -10.78
C ILE A 66 -0.83 0.28 -9.88
N HIS A 67 -1.45 0.38 -8.70
CA HIS A 67 -1.16 1.43 -7.70
C HIS A 67 0.28 1.33 -7.21
N ALA A 68 0.71 0.15 -6.75
CA ALA A 68 2.08 -0.09 -6.29
C ALA A 68 3.12 0.24 -7.39
N GLN A 69 2.85 -0.15 -8.64
CA GLN A 69 3.70 0.21 -9.78
C GLN A 69 3.73 1.72 -10.05
N SER A 70 2.60 2.40 -9.88
CA SER A 70 2.49 3.85 -10.12
C SER A 70 3.34 4.65 -9.13
N TYR A 71 3.42 4.23 -7.87
CA TYR A 71 4.30 4.88 -6.89
C TYR A 71 5.79 4.70 -7.23
N ASP A 72 6.21 3.53 -7.68
CA ASP A 72 7.60 3.33 -8.14
C ASP A 72 7.92 4.27 -9.32
N TYR A 73 7.00 4.39 -10.28
CA TYR A 73 7.15 5.33 -11.39
C TYR A 73 7.26 6.79 -10.93
N LEU A 74 6.40 7.22 -10.00
CA LEU A 74 6.44 8.58 -9.46
C LEU A 74 7.77 8.84 -8.76
N LEU A 75 8.19 7.93 -7.89
CA LEU A 75 9.39 8.07 -7.09
C LEU A 75 10.65 8.10 -7.98
N THR A 76 10.81 7.13 -8.88
CA THR A 76 11.95 7.08 -9.84
C THR A 76 12.02 8.28 -10.77
N SER A 77 10.91 9.00 -10.97
CA SER A 77 10.89 10.18 -11.83
C SER A 77 11.44 11.45 -11.16
N VAL A 78 11.39 11.54 -9.83
CA VAL A 78 11.73 12.76 -9.07
C VAL A 78 12.94 12.60 -8.14
N VAL A 79 13.29 11.37 -7.74
CA VAL A 79 14.48 11.08 -6.91
C VAL A 79 15.44 10.09 -7.60
N ASP A 80 16.68 10.04 -7.11
CA ASP A 80 17.68 9.05 -7.52
C ASP A 80 17.41 7.65 -6.90
N SER A 81 18.14 6.64 -7.37
CA SER A 81 17.95 5.25 -6.93
C SER A 81 18.26 5.02 -5.45
N LEU A 82 19.22 5.73 -4.86
CA LEU A 82 19.56 5.57 -3.45
C LEU A 82 18.41 6.09 -2.58
N THR A 83 17.94 7.31 -2.86
CA THR A 83 16.79 7.89 -2.17
C THR A 83 15.54 7.02 -2.34
N ARG A 84 15.34 6.41 -3.52
CA ARG A 84 14.24 5.47 -3.74
C ARG A 84 14.32 4.26 -2.81
N ASP A 85 15.48 3.62 -2.73
CA ASP A 85 15.67 2.43 -1.89
C ASP A 85 15.53 2.75 -0.39
N GLU A 86 15.89 3.97 0.02
CA GLU A 86 15.61 4.50 1.36
C GLU A 86 14.11 4.58 1.65
N VAL A 87 13.28 5.02 0.69
CA VAL A 87 11.81 5.06 0.86
C VAL A 87 11.24 3.65 1.06
N TYR A 88 11.66 2.68 0.26
CA TYR A 88 11.22 1.28 0.41
C TYR A 88 11.61 0.65 1.75
N THR A 89 12.72 1.09 2.33
CA THR A 89 13.23 0.55 3.60
C THR A 89 12.99 1.47 4.80
N MET A 90 12.28 2.58 4.62
CA MET A 90 12.10 3.64 5.61
C MET A 90 11.48 3.13 6.92
N TRP A 91 10.57 2.16 6.83
CA TRP A 91 9.91 1.54 7.97
C TRP A 91 10.90 0.86 8.94
N LYS A 92 12.09 0.47 8.48
CA LYS A 92 13.12 -0.13 9.35
C LYS A 92 13.72 0.87 10.33
N GLY A 93 13.74 2.16 9.97
CA GLY A 93 14.29 3.24 10.78
C GLY A 93 13.25 4.14 11.44
N ASP A 94 11.98 4.04 11.04
CA ASP A 94 10.88 4.86 11.58
C ASP A 94 9.93 3.99 12.42
N ALA A 95 10.05 4.11 13.75
CA ALA A 95 9.25 3.34 14.71
C ALA A 95 7.74 3.59 14.60
N ASN A 96 7.32 4.79 14.20
CA ASN A 96 5.90 5.10 14.02
C ASN A 96 5.37 4.40 12.78
N LEU A 97 6.13 4.44 11.67
CA LEU A 97 5.77 3.74 10.44
C LEU A 97 5.69 2.23 10.67
N LEU A 98 6.69 1.63 11.34
CA LEU A 98 6.68 0.22 11.71
C LEU A 98 5.47 -0.16 12.57
N THR A 99 5.14 0.66 13.57
CA THR A 99 4.00 0.40 14.46
C THR A 99 2.68 0.40 13.70
N ARG A 100 2.47 1.38 12.80
CA ARG A 100 1.28 1.45 11.96
C ARG A 100 1.19 0.27 11.00
N ASN A 101 2.31 -0.07 10.35
CA ASN A 101 2.38 -1.19 9.41
C ASN A 101 2.03 -2.50 10.11
N LYS A 102 2.64 -2.75 11.28
CA LYS A 102 2.38 -3.94 12.07
C LYS A 102 0.93 -4.02 12.54
N PHE A 103 0.35 -2.92 13.02
CA PHE A 103 -1.04 -2.90 13.48
C PHE A 103 -2.02 -3.35 12.37
N ILE A 104 -1.80 -2.88 11.14
CA ILE A 104 -2.63 -3.24 9.98
C ILE A 104 -2.40 -4.71 9.59
N THR A 105 -1.15 -5.12 9.40
CA THR A 105 -0.81 -6.50 9.02
C THR A 105 -1.30 -7.52 10.03
N ASP A 106 -1.25 -7.21 11.33
CA ASP A 106 -1.71 -8.13 12.37
C ASP A 106 -3.21 -8.47 12.23
N GLN A 107 -4.04 -7.55 11.70
CA GLN A 107 -5.46 -7.84 11.46
C GLN A 107 -5.66 -8.86 10.32
N TYR A 108 -4.84 -8.76 9.26
CA TYR A 108 -4.87 -9.72 8.15
C TYR A 108 -4.24 -11.05 8.54
N GLN A 109 -3.14 -11.00 9.29
CA GLN A 109 -2.45 -12.19 9.75
C GLN A 109 -3.31 -13.02 10.70
N GLU A 110 -4.15 -12.40 11.54
CA GLU A 110 -5.13 -13.12 12.38
C GLU A 110 -6.03 -14.04 11.55
N PHE A 111 -6.48 -13.58 10.39
CA PHE A 111 -7.31 -14.39 9.49
C PHE A 111 -6.51 -15.47 8.75
N ILE A 112 -5.30 -15.17 8.30
CA ILE A 112 -4.42 -16.13 7.62
C ILE A 112 -4.05 -17.29 8.55
N ASP A 113 -3.67 -16.99 9.79
CA ASP A 113 -3.19 -17.99 10.75
C ASP A 113 -4.33 -18.84 11.34
N ASN A 114 -5.51 -18.24 11.53
CA ASN A 114 -6.65 -18.90 12.16
C ASN A 114 -7.97 -18.55 11.43
N PRO A 115 -8.21 -19.11 10.23
CA PRO A 115 -9.37 -18.77 9.43
C PRO A 115 -10.66 -19.24 10.10
N ASN A 116 -11.43 -18.27 10.59
CA ASN A 116 -12.76 -18.47 11.16
C ASN A 116 -13.65 -17.26 10.82
N GLU A 117 -14.97 -17.39 10.99
CA GLU A 117 -15.95 -16.34 10.62
C GLU A 117 -15.62 -14.97 11.23
N ARG A 118 -15.20 -14.92 12.49
CA ARG A 118 -14.88 -13.66 13.17
C ARG A 118 -13.63 -13.02 12.59
N ALA A 119 -12.58 -13.80 12.35
CA ALA A 119 -11.35 -13.30 11.76
C ALA A 119 -11.57 -12.83 10.31
N PHE A 120 -12.42 -13.55 9.54
CA PHE A 120 -12.83 -13.14 8.20
C PHE A 120 -13.52 -11.77 8.21
N LEU A 121 -14.56 -11.60 9.04
CA LEU A 121 -15.28 -10.32 9.15
C LEU A 121 -14.38 -9.17 9.61
N ARG A 122 -13.41 -9.46 10.50
CA ARG A 122 -12.40 -8.48 10.93
C ARG A 122 -11.49 -8.07 9.78
N SER A 123 -11.00 -9.02 8.99
CA SER A 123 -10.19 -8.73 7.81
C SER A 123 -10.96 -7.87 6.80
N CYS A 124 -12.23 -8.20 6.50
CA CYS A 124 -13.06 -7.36 5.63
C CYS A 124 -13.29 -5.94 6.17
N MET A 125 -13.48 -5.78 7.49
CA MET A 125 -13.62 -4.45 8.09
C MET A 125 -12.29 -3.68 8.07
N ALA A 126 -11.16 -4.38 8.28
CA ALA A 126 -9.84 -3.79 8.16
C ALA A 126 -9.57 -3.30 6.73
N ASP A 127 -9.96 -4.06 5.71
CA ASP A 127 -9.90 -3.62 4.31
C ASP A 127 -10.74 -2.38 4.05
N TYR A 128 -11.99 -2.37 4.52
CA TYR A 128 -12.84 -1.21 4.36
C TYR A 128 -12.25 0.05 4.99
N LEU A 129 -11.63 -0.06 6.17
CA LEU A 129 -10.95 1.05 6.83
C LEU A 129 -9.65 1.44 6.13
N LEU A 130 -8.90 0.47 5.61
CA LEU A 130 -7.67 0.72 4.85
C LEU A 130 -8.00 1.56 3.60
N GLU A 131 -8.95 1.11 2.79
CA GLU A 131 -9.36 1.80 1.56
C GLU A 131 -10.11 3.11 1.81
N GLY A 132 -10.93 3.17 2.87
CA GLY A 132 -11.82 4.31 3.12
C GLY A 132 -11.24 5.43 3.98
N VAL A 133 -10.11 5.20 4.66
CA VAL A 133 -9.55 6.16 5.65
C VAL A 133 -8.06 6.41 5.47
N TYR A 134 -7.25 5.40 5.12
CA TYR A 134 -5.79 5.55 5.10
C TYR A 134 -5.24 6.11 3.78
N PHE A 135 -5.95 5.88 2.67
CA PHE A 135 -5.73 6.55 1.39
C PHE A 135 -6.43 7.92 1.36
#